data_AF-A0A2I0J4Q7-F1
#
_entry.id   AF-A0A2I0J4Q7-F1
#
_cell.length_a   1.000
_cell.length_b   1.000
_cell.length_c   1.000
_cell.angle_alpha   90.00
_cell.angle_beta   90.00
_cell.angle_gamma   90.00
#
_symmetry.space_group_name_H-M   'P 1'
#
loop_
_entity.id
_entity.type
_entity.pdbx_description
1 polymer ?
#
loop_
_entity_poly.entity_id
_entity_poly.type
_entity_poly.pdbx_seq_one_letter_code
_entity_poly.pdbx_strand_id
1 'polypeptide(L)'
;MSLQSHLTASISSSSSQFLAPSNFNSSRSVSVSVPTKRLGTCRCVATPAEEKTTYKTKVSRNANIAKLQAGYLFPEVARRRNAHLAKYPDAKVISLGIGDTTEPIPEVITSAMSKRSYGLSTLEGYSGYGAEQGERPLRAAIASTFYKDLGIEEDDIFVSDGAKCDISRLQIVFGSDVTMAVQDPSYPAYVDSSVIMGQTGQYQKDVQKYANIEYMKCTPENGFFPDLST
;
A
#
# COMPACT_ATOMS: atom_id res chain seq x y z
N MET A 1 -14.77 -25.06 -42.28
CA MET A 1 -13.67 -24.09 -42.08
C MET A 1 -13.73 -23.64 -40.63
N SER A 2 -12.91 -24.26 -39.77
CA SER A 2 -12.98 -24.10 -38.32
C SER A 2 -11.90 -23.13 -37.86
N LEU A 3 -12.32 -21.98 -37.32
CA LEU A 3 -11.47 -20.97 -36.71
C LEU A 3 -11.02 -21.45 -35.31
N GLN A 4 -9.71 -21.67 -35.13
CA GLN A 4 -9.11 -21.88 -33.82
C GLN A 4 -8.62 -20.54 -33.27
N SER A 5 -9.29 -20.06 -32.22
CA SER A 5 -8.86 -18.94 -31.39
C SER A 5 -7.75 -19.39 -30.44
N HIS A 6 -6.52 -18.90 -30.64
CA HIS A 6 -5.45 -19.04 -29.65
C HIS A 6 -5.47 -17.82 -28.71
N LEU A 7 -5.87 -18.04 -27.45
CA LEU A 7 -5.67 -17.13 -26.33
C LEU A 7 -4.27 -17.35 -25.76
N THR A 8 -3.36 -16.42 -25.98
CA THR A 8 -2.07 -16.36 -25.28
C THR A 8 -2.14 -15.32 -24.16
N ALA A 9 -2.11 -15.78 -22.90
CA ALA A 9 -1.96 -14.94 -21.73
C ALA A 9 -0.48 -14.55 -21.56
N SER A 10 -0.18 -13.27 -21.66
CA SER A 10 1.16 -12.71 -21.41
C SER A 10 1.30 -12.33 -19.93
N ILE A 11 1.97 -13.18 -19.16
CA ILE A 11 2.54 -12.84 -17.85
C ILE A 11 3.96 -12.33 -18.13
N SER A 12 4.14 -11.02 -18.14
CA SER A 12 5.47 -10.40 -18.35
C SER A 12 6.06 -10.02 -17.01
N SER A 13 6.93 -10.87 -16.46
CA SER A 13 7.88 -10.52 -15.41
C SER A 13 9.08 -9.80 -16.03
N SER A 14 9.23 -8.50 -15.75
CA SER A 14 10.37 -7.73 -16.25
C SER A 14 11.58 -7.96 -15.34
N SER A 15 12.39 -8.96 -15.68
CA SER A 15 13.75 -9.15 -15.16
C SER A 15 14.74 -8.57 -16.17
N SER A 16 15.45 -7.52 -15.77
CA SER A 16 16.51 -6.86 -16.53
C SER A 16 17.57 -7.88 -16.99
N GLN A 17 17.82 -7.97 -18.30
CA GLN A 17 18.95 -8.70 -18.84
C GLN A 17 19.85 -7.75 -19.65
N PHE A 18 21.07 -7.61 -19.16
CA PHE A 18 22.20 -7.01 -19.85
C PHE A 18 22.52 -7.84 -21.11
N LEU A 19 22.54 -7.20 -22.28
CA LEU A 19 22.94 -7.82 -23.54
C LEU A 19 24.45 -7.67 -23.73
N ALA A 20 25.17 -8.79 -23.70
CA ALA A 20 26.50 -8.94 -24.30
C ALA A 20 26.41 -9.97 -25.43
N PRO A 21 26.91 -9.72 -26.64
CA PRO A 21 26.79 -10.66 -27.75
C PRO A 21 27.90 -11.73 -27.69
N SER A 22 27.51 -13.01 -27.62
CA SER A 22 28.39 -14.15 -27.86
C SER A 22 28.05 -14.81 -29.20
N ASN A 23 29.06 -14.93 -30.06
CA ASN A 23 28.98 -15.53 -31.39
C ASN A 23 28.75 -17.04 -31.31
N PHE A 24 27.68 -17.52 -31.93
CA PHE A 24 27.43 -18.95 -32.16
C PHE A 24 28.33 -19.50 -33.27
N ASN A 25 29.04 -20.60 -32.99
CA ASN A 25 29.66 -21.44 -34.01
C ASN A 25 29.00 -22.83 -34.00
N SER A 26 28.59 -23.24 -35.20
CA SER A 26 27.91 -24.49 -35.55
C SER A 26 28.84 -25.71 -35.42
N SER A 27 28.35 -26.83 -34.88
CA SER A 27 28.93 -28.15 -35.19
C SER A 27 27.93 -29.31 -35.10
N ARG A 28 27.74 -29.92 -36.29
CA ARG A 28 27.39 -31.31 -36.67
C ARG A 28 26.62 -32.22 -35.69
N SER A 29 25.44 -32.65 -36.15
CA SER A 29 24.73 -33.83 -35.65
C SER A 29 25.42 -35.13 -36.11
N VAL A 30 25.60 -36.08 -35.18
CA VAL A 30 25.96 -37.46 -35.47
C VAL A 30 24.81 -38.35 -35.02
N SER A 31 24.18 -39.06 -35.95
CA SER A 31 23.14 -40.04 -35.68
C SER A 31 23.75 -41.41 -35.34
N VAL A 32 23.51 -41.91 -34.13
CA VAL A 32 23.84 -43.29 -33.74
C VAL A 32 22.53 -44.07 -33.57
N SER A 33 22.40 -45.17 -34.32
CA SER A 33 21.28 -46.10 -34.23
C SER A 33 21.47 -47.13 -33.11
N VAL A 34 20.47 -47.28 -32.23
CA VAL A 34 20.46 -48.24 -31.11
C VAL A 34 19.37 -49.29 -31.33
N PRO A 35 19.57 -50.59 -30.99
CA PRO A 35 18.63 -51.66 -31.31
C PRO A 35 17.35 -51.59 -30.48
N THR A 36 16.21 -51.83 -31.13
CA THR A 36 14.87 -51.91 -30.53
C THR A 36 14.71 -53.19 -29.70
N LYS A 37 14.60 -53.05 -28.37
CA LYS A 37 14.10 -54.12 -27.49
C LYS A 37 12.58 -54.05 -27.37
N ARG A 38 11.95 -55.24 -27.35
CA ARG A 38 10.50 -55.48 -27.29
C ARG A 38 9.81 -54.67 -26.19
N LEU A 39 8.71 -53.99 -26.56
CA LEU A 39 7.78 -53.35 -25.62
C LEU A 39 7.10 -54.43 -24.76
N GLY A 40 7.41 -54.44 -23.47
CA GLY A 40 6.48 -54.96 -22.47
C GLY A 40 5.35 -53.94 -22.29
N THR A 41 4.11 -54.41 -22.19
CA THR A 41 2.94 -53.58 -21.87
C THR A 41 3.10 -52.97 -20.46
N CYS A 42 3.56 -51.71 -20.40
CA CYS A 42 3.44 -50.89 -19.20
C CYS A 42 1.97 -50.48 -19.03
N ARG A 43 1.33 -51.02 -17.99
CA ARG A 43 0.01 -50.58 -17.57
C ARG A 43 0.20 -49.24 -16.83
N CYS A 44 -0.03 -48.13 -17.53
CA CYS A 44 -0.05 -46.81 -16.91
C CYS A 44 -1.23 -46.76 -15.93
N VAL A 45 -0.95 -46.91 -14.64
CA VAL A 45 -1.91 -46.57 -13.59
C VAL A 45 -1.88 -45.05 -13.49
N ALA A 46 -3.02 -44.40 -13.77
CA ALA A 46 -3.14 -42.98 -13.57
C ALA A 46 -2.85 -42.66 -12.09
N THR A 47 -1.80 -41.89 -11.85
CA THR A 47 -1.51 -41.32 -10.53
C THR A 47 -2.75 -40.52 -10.11
N PRO A 48 -3.32 -40.74 -8.91
CA PRO A 48 -4.33 -39.85 -8.38
C PRO A 48 -3.79 -38.43 -8.41
N ALA A 49 -4.64 -37.45 -8.75
CA ALA A 49 -4.24 -36.04 -8.72
C ALA A 49 -3.67 -35.74 -7.32
N GLU A 50 -2.35 -35.53 -7.25
CA GLU A 50 -1.71 -35.02 -6.04
C GLU A 50 -2.42 -33.71 -5.71
N GLU A 51 -3.13 -33.66 -4.58
CA GLU A 51 -3.41 -32.40 -3.93
C GLU A 51 -2.06 -31.70 -3.80
N LYS A 52 -1.86 -30.64 -4.58
CA LYS A 52 -0.75 -29.70 -4.39
C LYS A 52 -0.95 -29.08 -3.01
N THR A 53 -0.50 -29.77 -1.97
CA THR A 53 -0.41 -29.25 -0.62
C THR A 53 0.72 -28.26 -0.63
N THR A 54 0.39 -27.02 -1.01
CA THR A 54 1.34 -25.91 -1.00
C THR A 54 1.90 -25.77 0.41
N TYR A 55 3.22 -25.74 0.53
CA TYR A 55 3.88 -25.53 1.83
C TYR A 55 3.36 -24.25 2.50
N LYS A 56 3.10 -24.33 3.81
CA LYS A 56 2.69 -23.19 4.63
C LYS A 56 3.59 -23.09 5.86
N THR A 57 3.91 -21.86 6.26
CA THR A 57 4.62 -21.61 7.52
C THR A 57 3.76 -22.01 8.72
N LYS A 58 4.39 -22.20 9.90
CA LYS A 58 3.69 -22.38 11.18
C LYS A 58 3.44 -21.08 11.94
N VAL A 59 3.68 -19.93 11.32
CA VAL A 59 3.44 -18.61 11.94
C VAL A 59 1.95 -18.33 11.93
N SER A 60 1.35 -18.15 13.10
CA SER A 60 -0.04 -17.74 13.23
C SER A 60 -0.24 -16.35 12.64
N ARG A 61 -1.29 -16.17 11.84
CA ARG A 61 -1.69 -14.85 11.35
C ARG A 61 -2.00 -13.94 12.55
N ASN A 62 -1.60 -12.69 12.48
CA ASN A 62 -2.00 -11.68 13.46
C ASN A 62 -3.55 -11.59 13.51
N ALA A 63 -4.13 -11.87 14.68
CA ALA A 63 -5.57 -11.88 14.89
C ALA A 63 -6.21 -10.51 14.61
N ASN A 64 -5.50 -9.41 14.87
CA ASN A 64 -5.99 -8.05 14.59
C ASN A 64 -6.14 -7.79 13.09
N ILE A 65 -5.22 -8.28 12.26
CA ILE A 65 -5.32 -8.21 10.80
C ILE A 65 -6.51 -9.05 10.28
N ALA A 66 -6.97 -10.05 11.03
CA ALA A 66 -8.15 -10.83 10.69
C ALA A 66 -9.47 -10.15 11.09
N LYS A 67 -9.44 -9.15 11.99
CA LYS A 67 -10.63 -8.37 12.39
C LYS A 67 -11.08 -7.41 11.28
N LEU A 68 -10.16 -6.93 10.44
CA LEU A 68 -10.45 -5.99 9.35
C LEU A 68 -11.54 -6.55 8.42
N GLN A 69 -12.69 -5.87 8.37
CA GLN A 69 -13.89 -6.32 7.68
C GLN A 69 -13.72 -6.40 6.14
N ALA A 70 -12.92 -5.51 5.57
CA ALA A 70 -12.68 -5.43 4.14
C ALA A 70 -11.28 -4.83 3.85
N GLY A 71 -10.94 -4.74 2.57
CA GLY A 71 -9.80 -3.93 2.15
C GLY A 71 -10.03 -2.44 2.45
N TYR A 72 -8.94 -1.71 2.61
CA TYR A 72 -8.97 -0.27 2.82
C TYR A 72 -9.77 0.46 1.71
N LEU A 73 -10.49 1.51 2.07
CA LEU A 73 -11.47 2.17 1.21
C LEU A 73 -10.92 2.58 -0.16
N PHE A 74 -9.78 3.27 -0.20
CA PHE A 74 -9.27 3.86 -1.45
C PHE A 74 -8.75 2.82 -2.46
N PRO A 75 -8.05 1.74 -2.06
CA PRO A 75 -7.79 0.60 -2.94
C PRO A 75 -9.05 0.01 -3.58
N GLU A 76 -10.15 -0.08 -2.84
CA GLU A 76 -11.42 -0.57 -3.38
C GLU A 76 -12.05 0.40 -4.40
N VAL A 77 -11.98 1.71 -4.15
CA VAL A 77 -12.39 2.74 -5.13
C VAL A 77 -11.56 2.63 -6.42
N ALA A 78 -10.23 2.49 -6.30
CA ALA A 78 -9.35 2.32 -7.45
C ALA A 78 -9.66 1.03 -8.23
N ARG A 79 -9.93 -0.08 -7.53
CA ARG A 79 -10.34 -1.35 -8.15
C ARG A 79 -11.63 -1.18 -8.97
N ARG A 80 -12.63 -0.47 -8.43
CA ARG A 80 -13.89 -0.19 -9.13
C ARG A 80 -13.70 0.72 -10.34
N ARG A 81 -12.87 1.76 -10.21
CA ARG A 81 -12.50 2.63 -11.34
C ARG A 81 -11.87 1.82 -12.49
N ASN A 82 -10.93 0.93 -12.16
CA ASN A 82 -10.26 0.10 -13.16
C ASN A 82 -11.22 -0.90 -13.83
N ALA A 83 -12.11 -1.51 -13.06
CA ALA A 83 -13.16 -2.38 -13.61
C ALA A 83 -14.13 -1.61 -14.52
N HIS A 84 -14.44 -0.36 -14.18
CA HIS A 84 -15.26 0.51 -15.02
C HIS A 84 -14.58 0.85 -16.35
N LEU A 85 -13.29 1.22 -16.33
CA LEU A 85 -12.51 1.49 -17.54
C LEU A 85 -12.35 0.25 -18.42
N ALA A 86 -12.18 -0.94 -17.83
CA ALA A 86 -12.12 -2.18 -18.59
C ALA A 86 -13.47 -2.50 -19.28
N LYS A 87 -14.59 -2.15 -18.64
CA LYS A 87 -15.94 -2.35 -19.18
C LYS A 87 -16.30 -1.29 -20.24
N TYR A 88 -15.83 -0.06 -20.07
CA TYR A 88 -16.09 1.07 -20.96
C TYR A 88 -14.76 1.76 -21.34
N PRO A 89 -13.99 1.20 -22.30
CA PRO A 89 -12.65 1.68 -22.61
C PRO A 89 -12.58 3.13 -23.08
N ASP A 90 -13.63 3.63 -23.74
CA ASP A 90 -13.70 5.00 -24.27
C ASP A 90 -14.26 6.01 -23.25
N ALA A 91 -14.58 5.58 -22.03
CA ALA A 91 -15.13 6.45 -21.01
C ALA A 91 -14.10 7.49 -20.56
N LYS A 92 -14.45 8.78 -20.68
CA LYS A 92 -13.67 9.90 -20.14
C LYS A 92 -13.99 10.10 -18.66
N VAL A 93 -13.42 9.23 -17.81
CA VAL A 93 -13.68 9.25 -16.37
C VAL A 93 -13.07 10.49 -15.71
N ILE A 94 -13.90 11.24 -14.98
CA ILE A 94 -13.48 12.32 -14.07
C ILE A 94 -13.49 11.74 -12.64
N SER A 95 -12.36 11.80 -11.95
CA SER A 95 -12.20 11.22 -10.62
C SER A 95 -12.36 12.28 -9.53
N LEU A 96 -13.52 12.29 -8.88
CA LEU A 96 -13.83 13.15 -7.72
C LEU A 96 -14.01 12.33 -6.43
N GLY A 97 -13.33 11.19 -6.34
CA GLY A 97 -13.41 10.27 -5.21
C GLY A 97 -12.31 10.52 -4.18
N ILE A 98 -11.10 10.02 -4.45
CA ILE A 98 -9.93 10.26 -3.61
C ILE A 98 -9.53 11.73 -3.74
N GLY A 99 -9.28 12.41 -2.61
CA GLY A 99 -8.76 13.78 -2.58
C GLY A 99 -7.28 13.86 -2.96
N ASP A 100 -6.95 13.44 -4.17
CA ASP A 100 -5.61 13.52 -4.76
C ASP A 100 -5.45 14.85 -5.51
N THR A 101 -4.38 15.59 -5.23
CA THR A 101 -4.13 16.91 -5.82
C THR A 101 -3.73 16.80 -7.28
N THR A 102 -4.25 17.67 -8.15
CA THR A 102 -4.06 17.56 -9.61
C THR A 102 -3.15 18.61 -10.22
N GLU A 103 -2.93 19.73 -9.53
CA GLU A 103 -2.15 20.85 -10.07
C GLU A 103 -0.64 20.66 -9.83
N PRO A 104 0.21 21.21 -10.72
CA PRO A 104 1.66 21.16 -10.54
C PRO A 104 2.11 21.82 -9.22
N ILE A 105 3.16 21.28 -8.61
CA ILE A 105 3.83 21.92 -7.48
C ILE A 105 4.44 23.26 -7.97
N PRO A 106 4.26 24.37 -7.24
CA PRO A 106 4.86 25.66 -7.61
C PRO A 106 6.36 25.61 -7.84
N GLU A 107 6.84 26.30 -8.88
CA GLU A 107 8.23 26.26 -9.34
C GLU A 107 9.25 26.61 -8.24
N VAL A 108 8.91 27.53 -7.34
CA VAL A 108 9.77 27.92 -6.22
C VAL A 108 10.09 26.74 -5.30
N ILE A 109 9.16 25.80 -5.13
CA ILE A 109 9.34 24.60 -4.31
C ILE A 109 10.13 23.55 -5.09
N THR A 110 9.73 23.27 -6.35
CA THR A 110 10.42 22.26 -7.17
C THR A 110 11.87 22.63 -7.44
N SER A 111 12.16 23.91 -7.65
CA SER A 111 13.53 24.41 -7.85
C SER A 111 14.40 24.22 -6.62
N ALA A 112 13.86 24.42 -5.41
CA ALA A 112 14.56 24.15 -4.17
C ALA A 112 14.86 22.65 -3.99
N MET A 113 13.91 21.78 -4.32
CA MET A 113 14.11 20.33 -4.31
C MET A 113 15.18 19.88 -5.32
N SER A 114 15.13 20.40 -6.56
CA SER A 114 16.16 20.12 -7.57
C SER A 114 17.54 20.60 -7.11
N LYS A 115 17.63 21.79 -6.52
CA LYS A 115 18.89 22.31 -5.97
C LYS A 115 19.43 21.42 -4.86
N ARG A 116 18.60 20.94 -3.93
CA ARG A 116 19.00 19.98 -2.89
C ARG A 116 19.52 18.69 -3.51
N SER A 117 18.84 18.16 -4.53
CA SER A 117 19.27 16.96 -5.26
C SER A 117 20.64 17.14 -5.93
N TYR A 118 20.88 18.25 -6.62
CA TYR A 118 22.19 18.56 -7.19
C TYR A 118 23.26 18.73 -6.11
N GLY A 119 22.94 19.36 -4.98
CA GLY A 119 23.85 19.54 -3.85
C GLY A 119 24.39 18.20 -3.32
N LEU A 120 23.56 17.15 -3.30
CA LEU A 120 23.98 15.81 -2.89
C LEU A 120 25.03 15.16 -3.82
N SER A 121 25.32 15.74 -4.98
CA SER A 121 26.41 15.31 -5.88
C SER A 121 27.76 16.01 -5.63
N THR A 122 27.82 16.92 -4.66
CA THR A 122 29.01 17.71 -4.31
C THR A 122 29.53 17.33 -2.93
N LEU A 123 30.83 17.52 -2.66
CA LEU A 123 31.41 17.22 -1.35
C LEU A 123 30.83 18.14 -0.26
N GLU A 124 30.59 19.41 -0.59
CA GLU A 124 30.11 20.43 0.33
C GLU A 124 28.61 20.30 0.63
N GLY A 125 27.81 19.90 -0.37
CA GLY A 125 26.36 19.80 -0.26
C GLY A 125 25.84 18.43 0.15
N TYR A 126 26.69 17.41 0.18
CA TYR A 126 26.31 16.05 0.59
C TYR A 126 26.00 15.97 2.08
N SER A 127 24.93 15.24 2.42
CA SER A 127 24.59 14.89 3.79
C SER A 127 24.07 13.45 3.83
N GLY A 128 24.47 12.70 4.86
CA GLY A 128 23.97 11.34 5.12
C GLY A 128 22.65 11.35 5.90
N TYR A 129 22.56 10.55 6.96
CA TYR A 129 21.41 10.59 7.87
C TYR A 129 21.21 12.00 8.44
N GLY A 130 19.96 12.44 8.45
CA GLY A 130 19.51 13.61 9.20
C GLY A 130 19.05 13.23 10.60
N ALA A 131 18.71 14.22 11.41
CA ALA A 131 18.04 13.99 12.69
C ALA A 131 16.65 13.40 12.44
N GLU A 132 16.28 12.36 13.18
CA GLU A 132 15.02 11.61 13.02
C GLU A 132 13.79 12.47 13.29
N GLN A 133 13.93 13.50 14.13
CA GLN A 133 12.89 14.49 14.41
C GLN A 133 12.69 15.50 13.27
N GLY A 134 13.62 15.57 12.32
CA GLY A 134 13.64 16.54 11.22
C GLY A 134 14.76 17.59 11.36
N GLU A 135 15.15 18.15 10.21
CA GLU A 135 16.16 19.22 10.16
C GLU A 135 15.71 20.43 10.99
N ARG A 136 16.56 20.92 11.91
CA ARG A 136 16.23 22.02 12.81
C ARG A 136 15.68 23.28 12.10
N PRO A 137 16.25 23.75 10.97
CA PRO A 137 15.70 24.90 10.25
C PRO A 137 14.25 24.69 9.79
N LEU A 138 13.88 23.47 9.40
CA LEU A 138 12.51 23.14 9.00
C LEU A 138 11.57 23.15 10.21
N ARG A 139 11.99 22.57 11.35
CA ARG A 139 11.21 22.59 12.59
C ARG A 139 10.94 24.02 13.07
N ALA A 140 11.96 24.86 13.08
CA ALA A 140 11.85 26.29 13.42
C ALA A 140 10.88 27.03 12.48
N ALA A 141 10.96 26.75 11.17
CA ALA A 141 10.06 27.34 10.18
C ALA A 141 8.60 26.92 10.42
N ILE A 142 8.34 25.64 10.74
CA ILE A 142 7.00 25.15 11.06
C ILE A 142 6.46 25.82 12.33
N ALA A 143 7.24 25.83 13.42
CA ALA A 143 6.85 26.45 14.69
C ALA A 143 6.48 27.94 14.50
N SER A 144 7.35 28.71 13.85
CA SER A 144 7.12 30.15 13.63
C SER A 144 6.03 30.47 12.60
N THR A 145 5.75 29.59 11.64
CA THR A 145 4.74 29.83 10.59
C THR A 145 3.34 29.47 11.06
N PHE A 146 3.18 28.33 11.74
CA PHE A 146 1.87 27.77 12.07
C PHE A 146 1.48 27.93 13.54
N TYR A 147 2.45 28.07 14.44
CA TYR A 147 2.22 28.07 15.89
C TYR A 147 2.77 29.30 16.60
N LYS A 148 2.94 30.40 15.84
CA LYS A 148 3.41 31.66 16.38
C LYS A 148 2.52 32.12 17.54
N ASP A 149 3.15 32.55 18.63
CA ASP A 149 2.48 33.08 19.83
C ASP A 149 1.58 32.05 20.56
N LEU A 150 1.72 30.76 20.26
CA LEU A 150 1.01 29.65 20.93
C LEU A 150 1.87 28.87 21.94
N GLY A 151 3.13 29.28 22.14
CA GLY A 151 4.07 28.61 23.06
C GLY A 151 4.58 27.25 22.58
N ILE A 152 4.55 27.00 21.27
CA ILE A 152 5.09 25.80 20.64
C ILE A 152 6.49 26.12 20.10
N GLU A 153 7.48 25.36 20.55
CA GLU A 153 8.87 25.55 20.18
C GLU A 153 9.30 24.58 19.07
N GLU A 154 10.46 24.80 18.46
CA GLU A 154 10.96 23.92 17.39
C GLU A 154 11.14 22.47 17.85
N ASP A 155 11.44 22.25 19.14
CA ASP A 155 11.62 20.91 19.72
C ASP A 155 10.31 20.17 20.02
N ASP A 156 9.16 20.86 19.93
CA ASP A 156 7.83 20.25 19.95
C ASP A 156 7.40 19.72 18.57
N ILE A 157 8.14 20.09 17.51
CA ILE A 157 7.84 19.70 16.12
C ILE A 157 8.56 18.40 15.77
N PHE A 158 7.81 17.42 15.26
CA PHE A 158 8.32 16.17 14.71
C PHE A 158 7.95 16.10 13.22
N VAL A 159 8.95 16.22 12.34
CA VAL A 159 8.75 16.15 10.89
C VAL A 159 8.62 14.69 10.47
N SER A 160 7.61 14.39 9.65
CA SER A 160 7.38 13.06 9.12
C SER A 160 7.23 13.05 7.60
N ASP A 161 7.19 11.85 7.04
CA ASP A 161 6.83 11.55 5.65
C ASP A 161 5.32 11.63 5.38
N GLY A 162 4.50 12.06 6.36
CA GLY A 162 3.10 12.40 6.16
C GLY A 162 2.19 11.98 7.31
N ALA A 163 1.06 12.70 7.43
CA ALA A 163 0.11 12.51 8.53
C ALA A 163 -0.45 11.08 8.63
N LYS A 164 -0.65 10.38 7.51
CA LYS A 164 -1.13 8.99 7.52
C LYS A 164 -0.14 8.03 8.18
N CYS A 165 1.15 8.25 7.98
CA CYS A 165 2.22 7.48 8.62
C CYS A 165 2.23 7.75 10.13
N ASP A 166 2.13 9.04 10.52
CA ASP A 166 2.15 9.42 11.93
C ASP A 166 0.93 8.94 12.71
N ILE A 167 -0.26 8.88 12.10
CA ILE A 167 -1.41 8.23 12.73
C ILE A 167 -1.03 6.81 13.19
N SER A 168 -0.33 6.04 12.34
CA SER A 168 0.08 4.68 12.69
C SER A 168 1.24 4.66 13.71
N ARG A 169 2.20 5.58 13.60
CA ARG A 169 3.31 5.70 14.59
C ARG A 169 2.78 6.06 15.98
N LEU A 170 1.85 7.00 16.07
CA LEU A 170 1.20 7.39 17.31
C LEU A 170 0.40 6.23 17.92
N GLN A 171 -0.30 5.45 17.09
CA GLN A 171 -1.01 4.27 17.58
C GLN A 171 -0.07 3.19 18.12
N ILE A 172 1.14 3.05 17.56
CA ILE A 172 2.20 2.21 18.14
C ILE A 172 2.65 2.75 19.50
N VAL A 173 2.83 4.08 19.63
CA VAL A 173 3.18 4.74 20.90
C VAL A 173 2.11 4.53 21.97
N PHE A 174 0.83 4.67 21.62
CA PHE A 174 -0.28 4.46 22.57
C PHE A 174 -0.45 2.99 22.97
N GLY A 175 -0.12 2.04 22.09
CA GLY A 175 -0.22 0.61 22.36
C GLY A 175 -1.66 0.07 22.26
N SER A 176 -1.85 -1.18 22.70
CA SER A 176 -3.12 -1.90 22.56
C SER A 176 -4.16 -1.59 23.63
N ASP A 177 -3.74 -1.02 24.77
CA ASP A 177 -4.53 -1.03 26.01
C ASP A 177 -5.35 0.27 26.21
N VAL A 178 -5.38 1.13 25.19
CA VAL A 178 -6.18 2.35 25.17
C VAL A 178 -7.52 2.12 24.48
N THR A 179 -8.53 2.88 24.87
CA THR A 179 -9.77 3.05 24.09
C THR A 179 -9.68 4.34 23.28
N MET A 180 -10.47 4.43 22.22
CA MET A 180 -10.49 5.62 21.37
C MET A 180 -11.92 6.07 21.07
N ALA A 181 -12.04 7.37 20.79
CA ALA A 181 -13.22 7.96 20.19
C ALA A 181 -12.88 8.49 18.78
N VAL A 182 -13.82 8.36 17.84
CA VAL A 182 -13.73 8.96 16.50
C VAL A 182 -15.01 9.71 16.17
N GLN A 183 -14.91 10.78 15.39
CA GLN A 183 -16.09 11.37 14.78
C GLN A 183 -16.74 10.38 13.80
N ASP A 184 -18.07 10.40 13.71
CA ASP A 184 -18.87 9.56 12.83
C ASP A 184 -19.73 10.48 11.93
N PRO A 185 -19.34 10.71 10.66
CA PRO A 185 -18.24 10.08 9.91
C PRO A 185 -16.86 10.73 10.12
N SER A 186 -15.78 9.99 9.80
CA SER A 186 -14.39 10.51 9.79
C SER A 186 -13.48 9.75 8.82
N TYR A 187 -12.22 10.18 8.71
CA TYR A 187 -11.21 9.52 7.87
C TYR A 187 -10.90 8.10 8.38
N PRO A 188 -10.98 7.05 7.54
CA PRO A 188 -10.97 5.66 8.00
C PRO A 188 -9.65 5.18 8.61
N ALA A 189 -8.53 5.90 8.40
CA ALA A 189 -7.25 5.47 8.95
C ALA A 189 -7.21 5.46 10.48
N TYR A 190 -8.01 6.31 11.15
CA TYR A 190 -8.10 6.32 12.61
C TYR A 190 -8.63 4.98 13.14
N VAL A 191 -9.74 4.51 12.59
CA VAL A 191 -10.37 3.23 12.97
C VAL A 191 -9.50 2.06 12.55
N ASP A 192 -9.02 2.02 11.30
CA ASP A 192 -8.27 0.86 10.80
C ASP A 192 -6.94 0.67 11.54
N SER A 193 -6.23 1.76 11.87
CA SER A 193 -5.00 1.68 12.67
C SER A 193 -5.27 1.15 14.09
N SER A 194 -6.38 1.55 14.70
CA SER A 194 -6.82 1.05 16.01
C SER A 194 -7.14 -0.44 16.00
N VAL A 195 -7.85 -0.91 14.96
CA VAL A 195 -8.14 -2.34 14.75
C VAL A 195 -6.84 -3.13 14.63
N ILE A 196 -5.88 -2.64 13.83
CA ILE A 196 -4.57 -3.28 13.61
C ILE A 196 -3.76 -3.35 14.93
N MET A 197 -3.76 -2.28 15.72
CA MET A 197 -3.07 -2.21 17.01
C MET A 197 -3.73 -3.06 18.11
N GLY A 198 -4.96 -3.52 17.90
CA GLY A 198 -5.64 -4.42 18.83
C GLY A 198 -6.47 -3.73 19.89
N GLN A 199 -6.74 -2.44 19.72
CA GLN A 199 -7.56 -1.63 20.64
C GLN A 199 -9.07 -1.94 20.52
N THR A 200 -9.47 -2.73 19.53
CA THR A 200 -10.89 -3.00 19.20
C THR A 200 -11.29 -4.45 19.41
N GLY A 201 -12.59 -4.66 19.61
CA GLY A 201 -13.23 -5.96 19.39
C GLY A 201 -13.50 -6.22 17.91
N GLN A 202 -14.43 -7.14 17.64
CA GLN A 202 -14.84 -7.53 16.28
C GLN A 202 -15.72 -6.48 15.62
N TYR A 203 -15.77 -6.50 14.28
CA TYR A 203 -16.74 -5.74 13.52
C TYR A 203 -18.17 -6.25 13.73
N GLN A 204 -19.09 -5.36 14.09
CA GLN A 204 -20.49 -5.66 14.33
C GLN A 204 -21.32 -5.23 13.12
N LYS A 205 -21.83 -6.20 12.35
CA LYS A 205 -22.54 -5.94 11.08
C LYS A 205 -23.83 -5.14 11.24
N ASP A 206 -24.56 -5.36 12.33
CA ASP A 206 -25.89 -4.76 12.53
C ASP A 206 -25.81 -3.24 12.72
N VAL A 207 -24.75 -2.77 13.38
CA VAL A 207 -24.50 -1.33 13.64
C VAL A 207 -23.38 -0.77 12.77
N GLN A 208 -22.73 -1.60 11.95
CA GLN A 208 -21.61 -1.28 11.07
C GLN A 208 -20.39 -0.64 11.77
N LYS A 209 -20.10 -1.05 13.01
CA LYS A 209 -19.06 -0.48 13.88
C LYS A 209 -18.15 -1.56 14.44
N TYR A 210 -16.88 -1.25 14.66
CA TYR A 210 -16.00 -2.10 15.49
C TYR A 210 -16.35 -1.91 16.97
N ALA A 211 -16.43 -3.00 17.73
CA ALA A 211 -16.62 -2.93 19.17
C ALA A 211 -15.43 -2.22 19.87
N ASN A 212 -15.69 -1.57 21.00
CA ASN A 212 -14.70 -0.85 21.83
C ASN A 212 -14.13 0.46 21.21
N ILE A 213 -14.81 1.01 20.19
CA ILE A 213 -14.58 2.38 19.71
C ILE A 213 -15.83 3.20 20.03
N GLU A 214 -15.64 4.40 20.57
CA GLU A 214 -16.70 5.38 20.73
C GLU A 214 -16.90 6.16 19.42
N TYR A 215 -18.08 6.09 18.82
CA TYR A 215 -18.37 6.72 17.53
C TYR A 215 -19.25 7.94 17.76
N MET A 216 -18.60 9.11 17.84
CA MET A 216 -19.22 10.39 18.17
C MET A 216 -19.99 10.94 16.97
N LYS A 217 -21.32 10.85 17.04
CA LYS A 217 -22.21 11.15 15.92
C LYS A 217 -22.14 12.64 15.52
N CYS A 218 -21.77 12.89 14.28
CA CYS A 218 -21.69 14.22 13.67
C CYS A 218 -22.69 14.29 12.51
N THR A 219 -23.79 15.01 12.69
CA THR A 219 -24.87 15.11 11.71
C THR A 219 -25.12 16.55 11.26
N PRO A 220 -25.86 16.76 10.16
CA PRO A 220 -26.28 18.11 9.80
C PRO A 220 -27.03 18.83 10.93
N GLU A 221 -27.86 18.11 11.69
CA GLU A 221 -28.70 18.67 12.77
C GLU A 221 -27.87 19.18 13.96
N ASN A 222 -26.71 18.58 14.25
CA ASN A 222 -25.80 19.03 15.31
C ASN A 222 -24.62 19.87 14.78
N GLY A 223 -24.69 20.32 13.52
CA GLY A 223 -23.64 21.13 12.91
C GLY A 223 -22.32 20.38 12.72
N PHE A 224 -22.37 19.06 12.59
CA PHE A 224 -21.22 18.16 12.54
C PHE A 224 -20.30 18.23 13.76
N PHE A 225 -20.86 18.58 14.92
CA PHE A 225 -20.17 18.55 16.21
C PHE A 225 -20.94 17.64 17.18
N PRO A 226 -20.27 16.66 17.82
CA PRO A 226 -20.97 15.70 18.67
C PRO A 226 -21.51 16.35 19.94
N ASP A 227 -22.60 15.79 20.47
CA ASP A 227 -23.05 16.11 21.81
C ASP A 227 -22.10 15.46 22.81
N LEU A 228 -21.44 16.27 23.65
CA LEU A 228 -20.46 15.82 24.64
C LEU A 228 -21.07 15.57 26.02
N SER A 229 -22.38 15.77 26.17
CA SER A 229 -23.08 15.53 27.43
C SER A 229 -23.47 14.07 27.67
N THR A 230 -23.33 13.23 26.65
CA THR A 230 -23.61 11.79 26.66
C THR A 230 -22.35 10.98 26.89
#